data_AF-A0A6M3LRT7-F1
#
_entry.id   AF-A0A6M3LRT7-F1
#
_cell.length_a   1.000
_cell.length_b   1.000
_cell.length_c   1.000
_cell.angle_alpha   90.00
_cell.angle_beta   90.00
_cell.angle_gamma   90.00
#
_symmetry.space_group_name_H-M   'P 1'
#
loop_
_entity.id
_entity.type
_entity.pdbx_description
1 polymer ?
#
loop_
_entity_poly.entity_id
_entity_poly.type
_entity_poly.pdbx_seq_one_letter_code
_entity_poly.pdbx_strand_id
1 'polypeptide(L)' 'MDEGTCAYCGFEGEWDKFLDAGERWAFETGQENQPRCPECESDNVEFKEDDHG' A
#
# COMPACT_ATOMS: atom_id res chain seq x y z
N MET A 1 -13.58 5.68 4.04
CA MET A 1 -12.38 5.92 3.23
C MET A 1 -11.61 4.63 3.33
N ASP A 2 -11.13 4.08 2.23
CA ASP A 2 -10.42 2.81 2.29
C ASP A 2 -9.05 3.00 2.96
N GLU A 3 -8.81 2.27 4.04
CA GLU A 3 -7.58 2.36 4.83
C GLU A 3 -6.70 1.12 4.62
N GLY A 4 -5.38 1.33 4.66
CA GLY A 4 -4.37 0.29 4.54
C GLY A 4 -3.43 0.27 5.74
N THR A 5 -2.84 -0.88 6.02
CA THR A 5 -1.81 -1.04 7.05
C THR A 5 -0.62 -1.78 6.47
N CYS A 6 0.59 -1.26 6.66
CA CYS A 6 1.80 -2.00 6.35
C CYS A 6 2.14 -2.95 7.51
N ALA A 7 2.07 -4.26 7.27
CA ALA A 7 2.43 -5.28 8.25
C ALA A 7 3.94 -5.32 8.57
N TYR A 8 4.79 -4.69 7.74
CA TYR A 8 6.23 -4.63 7.99
C TYR A 8 6.63 -3.53 8.98
N CYS A 9 6.24 -2.28 8.74
CA CYS A 9 6.61 -1.14 9.59
C CYS A 9 5.48 -0.65 10.52
N GLY A 10 4.26 -1.15 10.37
CA GLY A 10 3.09 -0.73 11.14
C GLY A 10 2.48 0.60 10.69
N PHE A 11 2.86 1.13 9.53
CA PHE A 11 2.28 2.36 9.00
C PHE A 11 0.81 2.17 8.63
N GLU A 12 -0.08 3.00 9.18
CA GLU A 12 -1.50 3.06 8.86
C GLU A 12 -1.81 4.34 8.07
N GLY A 13 -2.55 4.22 6.97
CA GLY A 13 -2.89 5.38 6.13
C GLY A 13 -3.92 5.06 5.05
N GLU A 14 -4.25 6.05 4.24
CA GLU A 14 -5.19 5.90 3.12
C GLU A 14 -4.65 4.91 2.07
N TRP A 15 -5.51 4.01 1.58
CA TRP A 15 -5.13 2.99 0.60
C TRP A 15 -4.51 3.58 -0.68
N ASP A 16 -5.03 4.73 -1.14
CA ASP A 16 -4.48 5.47 -2.29
C ASP A 16 -2.97 5.77 -2.16
N LYS A 17 -2.47 6.03 -0.95
CA LYS A 17 -1.03 6.28 -0.75
C LYS A 17 -0.19 5.04 -0.99
N PHE A 18 -0.76 3.86 -0.74
CA PHE A 18 -0.08 2.60 -1.00
C PHE A 18 -0.09 2.25 -2.49
N LEU A 19 -1.16 2.60 -3.20
CA LEU A 19 -1.25 2.45 -4.66
C LEU A 19 -0.28 3.39 -5.39
N ASP A 20 -0.19 4.66 -4.96
CA ASP A 20 0.77 5.63 -5.52
C ASP A 20 2.22 5.18 -5.34
N ALA A 21 2.58 4.72 -4.13
CA ALA A 21 3.90 4.15 -3.86
C ALA A 21 4.18 2.90 -4.72
N GLY A 22 3.17 2.06 -4.92
CA GLY A 22 3.23 0.91 -5.82
C GLY A 22 3.49 1.27 -7.28
N GLU A 23 2.75 2.27 -7.79
CA GLU A 23 2.89 2.75 -9.15
C GLU A 23 4.28 3.33 -9.40
N ARG A 24 4.79 4.13 -8.45
CA ARG A 24 6.14 4.71 -8.55
C ARG A 24 7.21 3.62 -8.62
N TRP A 25 7.12 2.62 -7.74
CA TRP A 25 8.05 1.49 -7.73
C TRP A 25 7.98 0.66 -9.01
N ALA A 26 6.78 0.41 -9.54
CA ALA A 26 6.59 -0.31 -10.79
C ALA A 26 7.21 0.44 -11.98
N PHE A 27 7.08 1.77 -12.01
CA PHE A 27 7.73 2.61 -13.01
C PHE A 27 9.26 2.54 -12.91
N GLU A 28 9.82 2.58 -11.69
CA GLU A 28 11.26 2.56 -11.46
C GLU A 28 11.90 1.20 -11.76
N THR A 29 11.19 0.11 -11.46
CA THR A 29 11.73 -1.26 -11.57
C THR A 29 11.28 -2.02 -12.82
N GLY A 30 10.26 -1.53 -13.52
CA GLY A 30 9.62 -2.23 -14.63
C GLY A 30 8.83 -3.48 -14.21
N GLN A 31 8.52 -3.61 -12.92
CA GLN A 31 7.70 -4.69 -12.37
C GLN A 31 6.21 -4.35 -12.41
N GLU A 32 5.35 -5.33 -12.10
CA GLU A 32 3.90 -5.12 -12.01
C GLU A 32 3.54 -4.15 -10.89
N ASN A 33 2.56 -3.27 -11.11
CA ASN A 33 2.04 -2.40 -10.07
C ASN A 33 1.38 -3.21 -8.95
N GLN A 34 1.94 -3.12 -7.75
CA GLN A 34 1.41 -3.73 -6.54
C GLN A 34 1.46 -2.71 -5.40
N PRO A 35 0.48 -2.69 -4.48
CA PRO A 35 0.47 -1.75 -3.36
C PRO A 35 1.75 -1.86 -2.54
N ARG A 36 2.38 -0.72 -2.21
CA ARG A 36 3.59 -0.68 -1.38
C ARG A 36 3.46 0.35 -0.28
N CYS A 37 4.12 0.11 0.85
CA CYS A 37 4.15 1.05 1.94
C CYS A 37 4.94 2.32 1.55
N PRO A 38 4.38 3.52 1.69
CA PRO A 38 5.10 4.76 1.38
C PRO A 38 6.26 5.05 2.35
N GLU A 39 6.25 4.48 3.56
CA GLU A 39 7.30 4.72 4.58
C GLU A 39 8.51 3.79 4.46
N CYS A 40 8.26 2.50 4.18
CA CYS A 40 9.31 1.49 4.17
C CYS A 40 9.46 0.75 2.84
N GLU A 41 8.65 1.14 1.84
CA GLU A 41 8.64 0.55 0.49
C GLU A 41 8.39 -0.97 0.51
N SER A 42 7.87 -1.54 1.60
CA SER A 42 7.50 -2.95 1.69
C SER A 42 6.20 -3.23 0.96
N ASP A 43 6.11 -4.37 0.28
CA ASP A 43 4.89 -4.92 -0.33
C ASP A 43 3.97 -5.63 0.68
N ASN A 44 4.36 -5.71 1.96
CA ASN A 44 3.51 -6.27 3.02
C ASN A 44 2.47 -5.24 3.45
N VAL A 45 1.45 -5.04 2.60
CA VAL A 45 0.36 -4.10 2.84
C VAL A 45 -0.97 -4.86 2.88
N GLU A 46 -1.75 -4.60 3.94
CA GLU A 46 -3.07 -5.18 4.14
C GLU A 46 -4.14 -4.10 3.95
N PHE A 47 -5.15 -4.42 3.15
CA PHE A 47 -6.32 -3.59 2.97
C PHE A 47 -7.33 -3.81 4.10
N LYS A 48 -7.79 -2.74 4.74
CA LYS A 48 -8.89 -2.79 5.70
C LYS A 48 -10.17 -2.36 5.00
N GLU A 49 -10.92 -3.34 4.54
CA GLU A 49 -12.32 -3.16 4.14
C GLU A 49 -13.15 -3.04 5.43
N ASP A 50 -13.78 -1.89 5.69
CA ASP A 50 -14.82 -1.80 6.70
C ASP A 50 -15.99 -2.69 6.26
N ASP A 51 -16.12 -3.88 6.86
CA ASP A 51 -17.26 -4.78 6.73
C ASP A 51 -18.54 -4.06 7.19
N HIS A 52 -19.25 -3.44 6.24
CA HIS A 52 -20.56 -2.86 6.47
C HIS A 52 -21.64 -3.88 6.07
N GLY A 53 -21.77 -4.94 6.90
CA GLY A 53 -22.90 -5.87 6.90
C GLY A 53 -24.20 -5.26 7.44
#